data_AF-A0A0L6HV17-F1
#
_entry.id   AF-A0A0L6HV17-F1
#
_cell.length_a   1.000
_cell.length_b   1.000
_cell.length_c   1.000
_cell.angle_alpha   90.00
_cell.angle_beta   90.00
_cell.angle_gamma   90.00
#
_symmetry.space_group_name_H-M   'P 1'
#
loop_
_entity.id
_entity.type
_entity.pdbx_description
1 polymer ?
#
loop_
_entity_poly.entity_id
_entity_poly.type
_entity_poly.pdbx_seq_one_letter_code
_entity_poly.pdbx_strand_id
1 'polypeptide(L)' 'MAAGDIETFQRDGIWFNRIEGESRTLGMSFVSQEEAEKVGRGAAVARQVEHSVRTEEGPSDTGGLYDWHPRELMN' A
#
# COMPACT_ATOMS: atom_id res chain seq x y z
N MET A 1 7.22 -2.90 1.66
CA MET A 1 5.95 -3.64 1.84
C MET A 1 5.86 -4.69 0.75
N ALA A 2 5.16 -5.78 1.01
CA ALA A 2 4.85 -6.79 0.01
C ALA A 2 3.60 -6.39 -0.79
N ALA A 3 3.49 -6.87 -2.03
CA ALA A 3 2.28 -6.71 -2.82
C ALA A 3 1.10 -7.37 -2.08
N GLY A 4 0.01 -6.62 -1.89
CA GLY A 4 -1.16 -7.05 -1.13
C GLY A 4 -1.30 -6.42 0.26
N ASP A 5 -0.24 -5.80 0.80
CA ASP A 5 -0.31 -5.07 2.07
C ASP A 5 -1.20 -3.83 1.96
N ILE A 6 -1.72 -3.34 3.08
CA ILE A 6 -2.51 -2.11 3.11
C ILE A 6 -1.61 -0.95 3.48
N GLU A 7 -1.56 0.05 2.61
CA GLU A 7 -0.90 1.32 2.90
C GLU A 7 -1.95 2.41 3.11
N THR A 8 -1.87 3.09 4.25
CA THR A 8 -2.55 4.38 4.47
C THR A 8 -1.57 5.49 4.12
N PHE A 9 -1.91 6.36 3.18
CA PHE A 9 -1.07 7.47 2.78
C PHE A 9 -1.83 8.79 2.75
N GLN A 10 -1.12 9.90 2.99
CA GLN A 10 -1.67 11.24 2.86
C GLN A 10 -1.28 11.86 1.52
N ARG A 11 -2.25 12.48 0.85
CA ARG A 11 -2.09 13.26 -0.37
C ARG A 11 -2.90 14.54 -0.27
N ASP A 12 -2.27 15.69 -0.47
CA ASP A 12 -2.92 17.01 -0.43
C ASP A 12 -3.68 17.28 0.88
N GLY A 13 -3.17 16.76 2.00
CA GLY A 13 -3.82 16.85 3.31
C GLY A 13 -4.97 15.85 3.53
N ILE A 14 -5.31 15.05 2.53
CA ILE A 14 -6.36 14.04 2.57
C ILE A 14 -5.73 12.65 2.69
N TRP A 15 -6.30 11.81 3.53
CA TRP A 15 -5.84 10.45 3.79
C TRP A 15 -6.56 9.43 2.90
N PHE A 16 -5.81 8.48 2.39
CA PHE A 16 -6.28 7.41 1.52
C PHE A 16 -5.72 6.08 2.01
N ASN A 17 -6.42 5.00 1.69
CA ASN A 17 -5.91 3.65 1.84
C ASN A 17 -5.71 3.05 0.44
N ARG A 18 -4.65 2.29 0.20
CA ARG A 18 -4.46 1.49 -1.01
C ARG A 18 -3.94 0.11 -0.66
N ILE A 19 -4.04 -0.79 -1.63
CA ILE A 19 -3.36 -2.09 -1.57
C ILE A 19 -2.03 -1.91 -2.30
N GLU A 20 -0.93 -2.25 -1.64
CA GLU A 20 0.41 -2.21 -2.22
C GLU A 20 0.48 -3.12 -3.44
N GLY A 21 0.99 -2.58 -4.56
CA GLY A 21 0.97 -3.25 -5.86
C GLY A 21 -0.32 -3.06 -6.66
N GLU A 22 -1.34 -2.40 -6.12
CA GLU A 22 -2.52 -1.97 -6.87
C GLU A 22 -2.55 -0.44 -7.06
N SER A 23 -2.93 0.00 -8.26
CA SER A 23 -3.04 1.43 -8.57
C SER A 23 -4.29 2.10 -7.98
N ARG A 24 -5.19 1.32 -7.35
CA ARG A 24 -6.47 1.80 -6.85
C ARG A 24 -6.45 1.99 -5.34
N THR A 25 -7.03 3.11 -4.90
CA THR A 25 -7.32 3.34 -3.49
C THR A 25 -8.52 2.50 -3.05
N LEU A 26 -8.43 1.95 -1.85
CA LEU A 26 -9.52 1.28 -1.15
C LEU A 26 -10.46 2.31 -0.54
N GLY A 27 -11.72 2.27 -1.02
CA GLY A 27 -12.82 2.99 -0.38
C GLY A 27 -12.77 4.50 -0.55
N MET A 28 -13.22 5.20 0.49
CA MET A 28 -13.36 6.66 0.52
C MET A 28 -12.09 7.32 1.07
N SER A 29 -11.91 8.59 0.75
CA SER A 29 -10.86 9.44 1.32
C SER A 29 -11.27 10.00 2.69
N PHE A 30 -10.32 10.21 3.58
CA PHE A 30 -10.54 10.65 4.96
C PHE A 30 -9.82 11.98 5.23
N VAL A 31 -10.41 12.82 6.07
CA VAL A 31 -9.75 14.08 6.50
C VAL A 31 -8.87 13.84 7.74
N SER A 32 -9.25 12.89 8.59
CA SER A 32 -8.53 12.53 9.80
C SER A 32 -7.66 11.30 9.60
N GLN A 33 -6.41 11.38 10.05
CA GLN A 33 -5.48 10.27 10.05
C GLN A 33 -6.03 9.06 10.82
N GLU A 34 -6.54 9.29 12.03
CA GLU A 34 -7.05 8.22 12.91
C GLU A 34 -8.16 7.40 12.25
N GLU A 35 -9.06 8.05 11.51
CA GLU A 35 -10.13 7.38 10.77
C GLU A 35 -9.56 6.55 9.60
N ALA A 36 -8.60 7.11 8.86
CA ALA A 36 -7.94 6.40 7.77
C ALA A 36 -7.18 5.17 8.26
N GLU A 37 -6.44 5.30 9.38
CA GLU A 37 -5.69 4.21 10.00
C GLU A 37 -6.60 3.11 10.53
N LYS A 38 -7.72 3.48 11.16
CA LYS A 38 -8.71 2.52 11.66
C LYS A 38 -9.31 1.70 10.53
N VAL A 39 -9.66 2.34 9.42
CA VAL A 39 -10.19 1.65 8.23
C VAL A 39 -9.10 0.81 7.55
N GLY A 40 -7.90 1.35 7.39
CA GLY A 40 -6.74 0.64 6.81
C GLY A 40 -6.38 -0.61 7.61
N ARG A 41 -6.28 -0.49 8.93
CA ARG A 41 -6.03 -1.62 9.84
C ARG A 41 -7.14 -2.66 9.77
N GLY A 42 -8.41 -2.24 9.73
CA GLY A 42 -9.53 -3.17 9.55
C GLY A 42 -9.45 -3.95 8.23
N ALA A 43 -9.08 -3.27 7.14
CA ALA A 43 -8.88 -3.90 5.84
C ALA A 43 -7.68 -4.86 5.83
N ALA A 44 -6.60 -4.52 6.53
CA ALA A 44 -5.41 -5.36 6.66
C ALA A 44 -5.69 -6.63 7.47
N VAL A 45 -6.40 -6.50 8.60
CA VAL A 45 -6.84 -7.65 9.42
C VAL A 45 -7.75 -8.58 8.62
N ALA A 46 -8.72 -8.03 7.89
CA ALA A 46 -9.64 -8.82 7.06
C ALA A 46 -8.92 -9.60 5.94
N ARG A 47 -7.78 -9.08 5.46
CA ARG A 47 -6.94 -9.70 4.43
C ARG A 47 -5.77 -10.51 5.00
N GLN A 48 -5.53 -10.43 6.31
CA GLN A 48 -4.37 -11.01 7.00
C GLN A 48 -3.02 -10.54 6.42
N VAL A 49 -2.94 -9.25 6.10
CA VAL A 49 -1.75 -8.60 5.53
C VAL A 49 -1.22 -7.52 6.48
N GLU A 50 -0.05 -6.98 6.20
CA GLU A 50 0.52 -5.89 6.99
C GLU A 50 -0.19 -4.57 6.69
N HIS A 51 -0.22 -3.70 7.69
CA HIS A 51 -0.71 -2.33 7.56
C HIS A 51 0.44 -1.38 7.83
N SER A 52 0.66 -0.38 6.98
CA SER A 52 1.51 0.74 7.38
C SER A 52 1.00 2.08 6.88
N VAL A 53 1.52 3.12 7.51
CA VAL A 53 1.00 4.48 7.43
C VAL A 53 2.13 5.41 6.99
N ARG A 54 1.87 6.25 6.00
CA ARG A 54 2.80 7.24 5.46
C ARG A 54 2.14 8.61 5.33
N THR A 55 2.87 9.65 5.68
CA THR A 55 2.41 11.04 5.60
C THR A 55 2.66 11.69 4.23
N GLU A 56 3.35 11.01 3.32
CA GLU A 56 3.63 11.52 1.97
C GLU A 56 3.37 10.40 0.95
N GLU A 57 2.69 10.74 -0.15
CA GLU A 57 2.53 9.87 -1.33
C GLU A 57 3.89 9.71 -2.03
N GLY A 58 4.76 8.90 -1.44
CA GLY A 58 5.96 8.42 -2.11
C GLY A 58 5.61 7.26 -3.05
N PRO A 59 6.47 6.95 -4.03
CA PRO A 59 6.38 5.66 -4.70
C PRO A 59 6.43 4.58 -3.63
N SER A 60 5.37 3.75 -3.55
CA SER A 60 5.47 2.44 -2.91
C SER A 60 6.70 1.80 -3.50
N ASP A 61 7.67 1.46 -2.66
CA ASP A 61 8.87 0.76 -3.10
C ASP A 61 8.36 -0.53 -3.75
N THR A 62 8.24 -0.50 -5.07
CA THR A 62 7.98 -1.68 -5.89
C THR A 62 9.32 -2.41 -5.92
N GLY A 63 9.75 -2.86 -4.75
CA GLY A 63 10.86 -3.75 -4.58
C GLY A 63 10.50 -5.07 -5.25
N GLY A 64 10.85 -5.18 -6.54
CA GLY A 64 11.11 -6.47 -7.18
C GLY A 64 10.00 -7.09 -8.04
N LEU A 65 9.18 -6.32 -8.77
CA LEU A 65 8.38 -6.90 -9.88
C LEU A 65 9.04 -6.81 -11.26
N TYR A 66 10.26 -6.29 -11.34
CA TYR A 66 11.14 -6.42 -12.50
C TYR A 66 12.47 -6.97 -12.00
N ASP A 67 12.64 -8.29 -12.02
CA ASP A 67 13.86 -8.97 -12.51
C ASP A 67 13.88 -10.46 -12.14
N TRP A 68 12.96 -11.26 -12.69
CA TRP A 68 13.15 -12.72 -12.71
C TRP A 68 12.77 -13.24 -14.09
N HIS A 69 13.60 -12.93 -15.09
CA HIS A 69 13.56 -13.67 -16.35
C HIS A 69 14.30 -15.01 -16.17
N PRO A 70 13.66 -16.17 -16.44
CA PRO A 70 14.26 -17.49 -16.26
C PRO A 70 15.42 -17.81 -17.24
N ARG A 71 16.00 -16.81 -17.92
CA ARG A 71 17.10 -16.97 -18.89
C ARG A 71 18.47 -16.52 -18.39
N GLU A 72 18.57 -15.97 -17.18
CA GLU A 72 19.86 -15.51 -16.62
C GLU A 72 20.62 -16.61 -15.83
N LEU A 73 20.22 -17.89 -15.94
CA LEU A 73 20.90 -19.01 -15.26
C LEU A 73 21.97 -19.72 -16.11
N MET A 74 22.39 -19.17 -17.25
CA MET A 74 23.54 -19.71 -17.99
C MET A 74 24.32 -18.61 -18.69
N ASN A 75 25.37 -18.10 -18.03
CA ASN A 75 26.70 -18.01 -18.64
C ASN A 75 27.80 -17.90 -17.58
#